data_AF-V8N2Q5-F1
#
_entry.id   AF-V8N2Q5-F1
#
_cell.length_a   1.000
_cell.length_b   1.000
_cell.length_c   1.000
_cell.angle_alpha   90.00
_cell.angle_beta   90.00
_cell.angle_gamma   90.00
#
_symmetry.space_group_name_H-M   'P 1'
#
loop_
_entity.id
_entity.type
_entity.pdbx_description
1 polymer ?
#
loop_
_entity_poly.entity_id
_entity_poly.type
_entity_poly.pdbx_seq_one_letter_code
_entity_poly.pdbx_strand_id
1 'polypeptide(L)' 'MDGLTTNGVLVMHPDGGFSEDSTPGVWREISVCGNVYALRDSRSAQQRGKL' A
#
# COMPACT_ATOMS: atom_id res chain seq x y z
N MET A 1 0.46 -12.57 14.86
CA MET A 1 -0.73 -12.57 13.97
C MET A 1 -0.75 -11.22 13.28
N ASP A 2 -0.93 -11.19 11.95
CA ASP A 2 -0.99 -9.95 11.16
C ASP A 2 -2.37 -9.81 10.49
N GLY A 3 -2.74 -8.60 10.07
CA GLY A 3 -4.03 -8.30 9.45
C GLY A 3 -4.06 -6.94 8.77
N LEU A 4 -5.10 -6.71 7.97
CA LEU A 4 -5.37 -5.42 7.32
C LEU A 4 -6.57 -4.75 8.00
N THR A 5 -6.54 -3.42 8.12
CA THR A 5 -7.70 -2.66 8.62
C THR A 5 -8.84 -2.68 7.60
N THR A 6 -10.08 -2.39 8.01
CA THR A 6 -11.26 -2.49 7.13
C THR A 6 -11.07 -1.74 5.80
N ASN A 7 -10.56 -0.50 5.87
CA ASN A 7 -10.40 0.36 4.70
C ASN A 7 -8.94 0.55 4.24
N GLY A 8 -7.98 -0.07 4.93
CA GLY A 8 -6.55 -0.02 4.58
C GLY A 8 -5.87 1.33 4.83
N VAL A 9 -4.59 1.27 5.18
CA VAL A 9 -3.66 2.41 5.14
C VAL A 9 -2.82 2.26 3.88
N LEU A 10 -2.82 3.28 3.02
CA LEU A 10 -2.10 3.24 1.75
C LEU A 10 -0.90 4.17 1.80
N VAL A 11 0.24 3.69 1.31
CA VAL A 11 1.48 4.46 1.18
C VAL A 11 1.98 4.38 -0.25
N MET A 12 2.43 5.51 -0.78
CA MET A 12 3.17 5.60 -2.03
C MET A 12 4.48 6.32 -1.74
N HIS A 13 5.58 5.67 -2.09
CA HIS A 13 6.91 6.28 -2.07
C HIS A 13 7.20 6.73 -3.50
N PRO A 14 7.49 8.03 -3.75
CA PRO A 14 7.87 8.48 -5.08
C PRO A 14 9.15 7.78 -5.57
N ASP A 15 9.19 7.47 -6.86
CA ASP A 15 10.40 6.99 -7.50
C ASP A 15 11.37 8.16 -7.67
N GLY A 16 12.66 7.94 -7.41
CA GLY A 16 13.65 9.02 -7.43
C GLY A 16 13.72 9.86 -6.14
N GLY A 17 12.95 9.53 -5.10
CA GLY A 17 12.95 10.26 -3.83
C GLY A 17 12.09 11.51 -3.87
N PHE A 18 12.35 12.50 -3.01
CA PHE A 18 11.63 13.78 -3.03
C PHE A 18 12.47 14.83 -3.77
N SER A 19 12.39 14.80 -5.10
CA SER A 19 13.17 15.66 -6.02
C SER A 19 12.28 16.14 -7.17
N GLU A 20 12.75 17.09 -7.98
CA GLU A 20 11.99 17.63 -9.11
C GLU A 20 11.73 16.59 -10.22
N ASP A 21 12.65 15.64 -10.42
CA ASP A 21 12.55 14.59 -11.43
C ASP A 21 11.74 13.36 -10.95
N SER A 22 11.18 13.42 -9.75
CA SER A 22 10.51 12.27 -9.14
C SER A 22 9.18 11.95 -9.82
N THR A 23 8.93 10.65 -10.03
CA THR A 23 7.66 10.16 -10.55
C THR A 23 6.83 9.49 -9.46
N PRO A 24 5.49 9.46 -9.57
CA PRO A 24 4.65 8.74 -8.61
C PRO A 24 5.00 7.24 -8.62
N GLY A 25 5.30 6.70 -7.45
CA GLY A 25 5.50 5.26 -7.28
C GLY A 25 4.17 4.49 -7.20
N VAL A 26 4.26 3.19 -6.94
CA VAL A 26 3.09 2.31 -6.81
C VAL A 26 2.51 2.40 -5.39
N TRP A 27 1.19 2.55 -5.30
CA TRP A 27 0.49 2.45 -4.02
C TRP A 27 0.54 1.03 -3.45
N ARG A 28 0.84 0.96 -2.16
CA ARG A 28 0.85 -0.29 -1.39
C ARG A 28 -0.05 -0.17 -0.17
N GLU A 29 -0.64 -1.28 0.24
CA GLU A 29 -1.38 -1.37 1.49
C GLU A 29 -0.47 -1.85 2.62
N ILE A 30 -0.57 -1.19 3.78
CA ILE A 30 0.25 -1.51 4.94
C ILE A 30 -0.59 -2.28 5.96
N SER A 31 -0.05 -3.39 6.45
CA SER A 31 -0.69 -4.18 7.50
C SER A 31 -0.52 -3.58 8.88
N VAL A 32 -1.31 -4.08 9.85
CA VAL A 32 -1.23 -3.65 11.25
C VAL A 32 0.17 -3.89 11.84
N CYS A 33 0.87 -4.94 11.40
CA CYS A 33 2.25 -5.20 11.81
C CYS A 33 3.32 -4.58 10.88
N GLY A 34 2.93 -3.79 9.88
CA GLY A 34 3.87 -3.04 9.02
C GLY A 34 4.36 -3.78 7.77
N ASN A 35 3.76 -4.92 7.40
CA ASN A 35 4.07 -5.58 6.14
C ASN A 35 3.46 -4.82 4.95
N VAL A 36 4.13 -4.92 3.80
CA VAL A 36 3.75 -4.23 2.56
C VAL A 36 3.02 -5.22 1.65
N TYR A 37 1.83 -4.85 1.19
CA TYR A 37 1.02 -5.63 0.26
C TYR A 37 0.68 -4.81 -0.98
N ALA A 38 0.40 -5.48 -2.10
CA ALA A 38 -0.29 -4.88 -3.24
C ALA A 38 -1.71 -4.42 -2.85
N LEU A 39 -2.28 -3.54 -3.65
CA LEU A 39 -3.67 -3.12 -3.47
C LEU A 39 -4.63 -4.30 -3.63
N ARG A 40 -5.76 -4.23 -2.94
CA ARG A 40 -6.94 -5.06 -3.18
C ARG A 40 -7.59 -4.67 -4.51
N ASP A 41 -8.45 -5.54 -5.05
CA ASP A 41 -9.18 -5.27 -6.30
C ASP A 41 -10.04 -4.00 -6.23
N SER A 42 -10.56 -3.68 -5.04
CA SER A 42 -11.24 -2.42 -4.76
C SER A 42 -11.02 -1.98 -3.30
N ARG A 43 -11.25 -0.68 -3.02
CA ARG A 43 -11.13 -0.16 -1.65
C ARG A 43 -12.09 -0.92 -0.74
N SER A 44 -11.59 -1.37 0.41
CA SER A 44 -12.36 -2.13 1.41
C SER A 44 -12.82 -3.53 0.98
N ALA A 45 -12.33 -4.07 -0.14
CA ALA A 45 -12.57 -5.46 -0.51
C ALA A 45 -12.10 -6.42 0.61
N GLN A 46 -12.82 -7.52 0.85
CA GLN A 46 -12.44 -8.44 1.93
C GLN A 46 -11.16 -9.24 1.61
N GLN A 47 -10.88 -9.44 0.33
CA GLN A 47 -9.67 -10.13 -0.12
C GLN A 47 -8.48 -9.17 -0.08
N ARG A 48 -7.40 -9.58 0.60
CA ARG A 48 -6.14 -8.85 0.61
C ARG A 48 -5.45 -8.91 -0.75
N GLY A 49 -4.65 -7.89 -1.06
CA GLY A 49 -3.71 -7.96 -2.17
C GLY A 49 -2.59 -8.97 -1.91
N LYS A 50 -1.79 -9.24 -2.94
CA LYS A 50 -0.60 -10.11 -2.82
C LYS A 50 0.45 -9.47 -1.90
N LEU A 51 1.15 -10.29 -1.11
CA LEU A 51 2.33 -9.86 -0.36
C LEU A 51 3.43 -9.44 -1.34
#